data_AF-A0A1K2HVH4-F1
#
_entry.id   AF-A0A1K2HVH4-F1
#
_cell.length_a   1.000
_cell.length_b   1.000
_cell.length_c   1.000
_cell.angle_alpha   90.00
_cell.angle_beta   90.00
_cell.angle_gamma   90.00
#
_symmetry.space_group_name_H-M   'P 1'
#
loop_
_entity.id
_entity.type
_entity.pdbx_description
1 polymer ?
#
loop_
_entity_poly.entity_id
_entity_poly.type
_entity_poly.pdbx_seq_one_letter_code
_entity_poly.pdbx_strand_id
1 'polypeptide(L)'
;MKPVLFPSNEAQGLSLRKSLRLLVALRRKLMGSVGYASGWARAAAYVSRLLDGEAMTTTTVMRRAEQIGLMVGVDMSFGMILRATDEVSASIIKISAEQIGSDVGLTQAERTAIGDRRMRWLDAKDENKVARAKRLKRESEARRRAQQGATPRSQSMAATKPWEALNISESTYRRRKRMTGIRGAGESIEETQLHEKRSRPGKLHEKRSTERVSHASSRP
;
A
#
# COMPACT_ATOMS: atom_id res chain seq x y z
N MET A 1 -2.71 -26.57 15.19
CA MET A 1 -2.52 -25.09 15.19
C MET A 1 -1.07 -24.82 14.83
N LYS A 2 -0.78 -24.02 13.79
CA LYS A 2 0.62 -23.64 13.48
C LYS A 2 1.07 -22.57 14.48
N PRO A 3 2.23 -22.70 15.15
CA PRO A 3 2.73 -21.63 16.00
C PRO A 3 2.95 -20.38 15.14
N VAL A 4 2.35 -19.27 15.55
CA VAL A 4 2.63 -17.97 14.96
C VAL A 4 4.02 -17.57 15.43
N LEU A 5 5.03 -17.76 14.59
CA LEU A 5 6.38 -17.28 14.87
C LEU A 5 6.35 -15.76 14.86
N PHE A 6 6.44 -15.15 16.04
CA PHE A 6 6.67 -13.71 16.14
C PHE A 6 8.08 -13.41 15.60
N PRO A 7 8.24 -12.42 14.71
CA PRO A 7 9.56 -12.04 14.24
C PRO A 7 10.41 -11.58 15.43
N SER A 8 11.69 -12.00 15.45
CA SER A 8 12.66 -11.55 16.45
C SER A 8 12.71 -10.02 16.50
N ASN A 9 13.03 -9.46 17.67
CA ASN A 9 13.15 -8.00 17.86
C ASN A 9 14.08 -7.38 16.81
N GLU A 10 15.15 -8.10 16.45
CA GLU A 10 16.08 -7.70 15.40
C GLU A 10 15.40 -7.56 14.02
N ALA A 11 14.62 -8.56 13.60
CA ALA A 11 13.90 -8.51 12.33
C ALA A 11 12.87 -7.37 12.30
N GLN A 12 12.21 -7.10 13.44
CA GLN A 12 11.33 -5.95 13.59
C GLN A 12 12.11 -4.63 13.46
N GLY A 13 13.26 -4.51 14.12
CA GLY A 13 14.12 -3.32 14.12
C GLY A 13 14.68 -3.02 12.73
N LEU A 14 15.20 -4.03 12.03
CA LEU A 14 15.73 -3.90 10.67
C LEU A 14 14.65 -3.42 9.71
N SER A 15 13.45 -3.96 9.86
CA SER A 15 12.39 -3.59 8.96
C SER A 15 11.78 -2.23 9.27
N LEU A 16 11.68 -1.85 10.55
CA LEU A 16 11.25 -0.51 10.92
C LEU A 16 12.25 0.54 10.41
N ARG A 17 13.55 0.30 10.60
CA ARG A 17 14.62 1.16 10.05
C ARG A 17 14.45 1.39 8.55
N LYS A 18 14.18 0.31 7.79
CA LYS A 18 13.94 0.40 6.34
C LYS A 18 12.75 1.31 6.02
N SER A 19 11.63 1.14 6.73
CA SER A 19 10.43 1.95 6.51
C SER A 19 10.62 3.42 6.87
N LEU A 20 11.30 3.70 7.99
CA LEU A 20 11.65 5.07 8.39
C LEU A 20 12.57 5.74 7.36
N ARG A 21 13.55 5.00 6.80
CA ARG A 21 14.43 5.50 5.74
C ARG A 21 13.66 5.88 4.48
N LEU A 22 12.70 5.04 4.06
CA LEU A 22 11.83 5.34 2.92
C LEU A 22 10.97 6.58 3.20
N LEU A 23 10.47 6.74 4.42
CA LEU A 23 9.69 7.90 4.82
C LEU A 23 10.53 9.19 4.80
N VAL A 24 11.76 9.16 5.34
CA VAL A 24 12.69 10.31 5.27
C VAL A 24 12.97 10.71 3.82
N ALA A 25 13.27 9.73 2.96
CA ALA A 25 13.50 9.99 1.53
C ALA A 25 12.28 10.60 0.83
N LEU A 26 11.08 10.07 1.11
CA LEU A 26 9.82 10.59 0.58
C LEU A 26 9.58 12.04 1.04
N ARG A 27 9.76 12.33 2.32
CA ARG A 27 9.54 13.67 2.90
C ARG A 27 10.52 14.70 2.38
N ARG A 28 11.80 14.36 2.30
CA ARG A 28 12.79 15.27 1.69
C ARG A 28 12.45 15.59 0.23
N LYS A 29 11.97 14.60 -0.53
CA LYS A 29 11.54 14.81 -1.92
C LYS A 29 10.31 15.70 -2.03
N LEU A 30 9.34 15.59 -1.12
CA LEU A 30 8.06 16.31 -1.21
C LEU A 30 8.07 17.68 -0.51
N MET A 31 8.75 17.79 0.63
CA MET A 31 8.66 18.92 1.56
C MET A 31 10.00 19.59 1.84
N GLY A 32 11.13 19.03 1.38
CA GLY A 32 12.47 19.52 1.70
C GLY A 32 12.91 19.33 3.16
N SER A 33 12.02 18.87 4.04
CA SER A 33 12.29 18.62 5.46
C SER A 33 11.59 17.35 5.95
N VAL A 34 12.07 16.78 7.07
CA VAL A 34 11.52 15.54 7.66
C VAL A 34 10.37 15.77 8.64
N GLY A 35 10.14 17.00 9.09
CA GLY A 35 9.10 17.37 10.07
C GLY A 35 9.60 17.41 11.52
N TYR A 36 8.78 16.98 12.47
CA TYR A 36 9.04 17.13 13.91
C TYR A 36 10.26 16.32 14.40
N ALA A 37 11.36 17.01 14.68
CA ALA A 37 12.64 16.42 15.08
C ALA A 37 12.58 15.50 16.32
N SER A 38 11.81 15.88 17.35
CA SER A 38 11.69 15.11 18.61
C SER A 38 11.05 13.74 18.40
N GLY A 39 10.09 13.62 17.50
CA GLY A 39 9.48 12.35 17.13
C GLY A 39 10.43 11.43 16.39
N TRP A 40 11.24 11.99 15.48
CA TRP A 40 12.29 11.25 14.78
C TRP A 40 13.40 10.76 15.71
N ALA A 41 13.78 11.56 16.71
CA ALA A 41 14.73 11.15 17.73
C ALA A 41 14.23 9.93 18.52
N ARG A 42 12.95 9.94 18.94
CA ARG A 42 12.30 8.81 19.61
C ARG A 42 12.21 7.57 18.72
N ALA A 43 11.88 7.73 17.44
CA ALA A 43 11.85 6.63 16.48
C ALA A 43 13.25 6.00 16.27
N ALA A 44 14.30 6.82 16.20
CA ALA A 44 15.68 6.33 16.11
C ALA A 44 16.13 5.61 17.38
N ALA A 45 15.81 6.15 18.56
CA ALA A 45 16.06 5.51 19.84
C ALA A 45 15.37 4.15 19.93
N TYR A 46 14.12 4.07 19.46
CA TYR A 46 13.40 2.80 19.41
C TYR A 46 14.05 1.77 18.47
N VAL A 47 14.48 2.18 17.28
CA VAL A 47 15.23 1.29 16.37
C VAL A 47 16.51 0.79 17.04
N SER A 48 17.23 1.63 17.78
CA SER A 48 18.42 1.21 18.52
C SER A 48 18.06 0.22 19.63
N ARG A 49 16.98 0.44 20.41
CA ARG A 49 16.51 -0.52 21.42
C ARG A 49 16.20 -1.90 20.83
N LEU A 50 15.60 -1.96 19.64
CA LEU A 50 15.27 -3.23 18.97
C LEU A 50 16.49 -3.99 18.44
N LEU A 51 17.50 -3.25 17.95
CA LEU A 51 18.68 -3.84 17.29
C LEU A 51 19.84 -4.09 18.26
N ASP A 52 20.02 -3.18 19.21
CA ASP A 52 21.17 -3.14 20.12
C ASP A 52 20.79 -3.57 21.55
N GLY A 53 19.49 -3.74 21.84
CA GLY A 53 18.99 -4.28 23.10
C GLY A 53 19.35 -3.41 24.30
N GLU A 54 19.99 -4.00 25.31
CA GLU A 54 20.46 -3.30 26.52
C GLU A 54 21.71 -2.45 26.30
N ALA A 55 22.45 -2.68 25.21
CA ALA A 55 23.64 -1.89 24.86
C ALA A 55 23.30 -0.54 24.18
N MET A 56 22.05 -0.09 24.25
CA MET A 56 21.61 1.17 23.67
C MET A 56 22.27 2.35 24.40
N THR A 57 23.01 3.16 23.66
CA THR A 57 23.68 4.38 24.12
C THR A 57 23.30 5.54 23.22
N THR A 58 23.53 6.79 23.63
CA THR A 58 23.29 7.97 22.77
C THR A 58 24.02 7.84 21.42
N THR A 59 25.24 7.31 21.45
CA THR A 59 26.06 7.07 20.24
C THR A 59 25.44 6.03 19.30
N THR A 60 24.84 4.95 19.82
CA THR A 60 24.14 3.98 18.98
C THR A 60 22.88 4.60 18.37
N VAL A 61 22.14 5.42 19.14
CA VAL A 61 20.97 6.14 18.63
C VAL A 61 21.34 7.10 17.49
N MET A 62 22.42 7.89 17.64
CA MET A 62 22.93 8.76 16.57
C MET A 62 23.27 7.96 15.31
N ARG A 63 23.99 6.85 15.45
CA ARG A 63 24.33 5.96 14.34
C ARG A 63 23.09 5.40 13.64
N ARG A 64 22.06 5.02 14.41
CA ARG A 64 20.79 4.54 13.82
C ARG A 64 20.03 5.66 13.13
N ALA A 65 20.04 6.88 13.66
CA ALA A 65 19.45 8.04 13.01
C ALA A 65 20.09 8.30 11.64
N GLU A 66 21.43 8.27 11.56
CA GLU A 66 22.17 8.41 10.29
C GLU A 66 21.83 7.30 9.30
N GLN A 67 21.69 6.05 9.76
CA GLN A 67 21.28 4.92 8.90
C GLN A 67 19.83 5.06 8.37
N ILE A 68 18.97 5.76 9.10
CA ILE A 68 17.62 6.14 8.67
C ILE A 68 17.69 7.32 7.67
N GLY A 69 18.81 8.04 7.62
CA GLY A 69 19.05 9.19 6.76
C GLY A 69 18.83 10.53 7.46
N LEU A 70 18.67 10.54 8.79
CA LEU A 70 18.57 11.76 9.60
C LEU A 70 19.96 12.29 9.92
N MET A 71 20.15 13.60 9.84
CA MET A 71 21.42 14.27 10.11
C MET A 71 21.35 14.99 11.46
N VAL A 72 22.21 14.59 12.40
CA VAL A 72 22.32 15.29 13.70
C VAL A 72 22.94 16.67 13.47
N GLY A 73 22.35 17.70 14.06
CA GLY A 73 22.69 19.10 13.83
C GLY A 73 21.89 19.78 12.71
N VAL A 74 21.34 19.01 11.76
CA VAL A 74 20.48 19.53 10.68
C VAL A 74 19.01 19.20 10.94
N ASP A 75 18.69 17.91 11.06
CA ASP A 75 17.32 17.45 11.27
C ASP A 75 16.94 17.39 12.76
N MET A 76 17.92 17.20 13.65
CA MET A 76 17.69 16.99 15.09
C MET A 76 18.85 17.54 15.91
N SER A 77 18.58 18.09 17.11
CA SER A 77 19.65 18.49 18.03
C SER A 77 20.12 17.33 18.90
N PHE A 78 21.37 17.38 19.36
CA PHE A 78 21.92 16.39 20.28
C PHE A 78 21.09 16.24 21.56
N GLY A 79 20.60 17.35 22.11
CA GLY A 79 19.75 17.34 23.31
C GLY A 79 18.42 16.58 23.11
N MET A 80 17.86 16.58 21.90
CA MET A 80 16.67 15.76 21.59
C MET A 80 17.00 14.27 21.57
N ILE A 81 18.16 13.89 21.04
CA ILE A 81 18.61 12.49 21.02
C ILE A 81 18.87 11.99 22.43
N LEU A 82 19.51 12.80 23.27
CA LEU A 82 19.75 12.46 24.67
C LEU A 82 18.43 12.19 25.41
N ARG A 83 17.47 13.13 25.34
CA ARG A 83 16.14 12.96 25.94
C ARG A 83 15.41 11.71 25.42
N ALA A 84 15.41 11.50 24.10
CA ALA A 84 14.78 10.32 23.52
C ALA A 84 15.44 9.01 23.97
N THR A 85 16.76 9.01 24.17
CA THR A 85 17.50 7.85 24.69
C THR A 85 17.07 7.55 26.12
N ASP A 86 16.98 8.58 26.97
CA ASP A 86 16.56 8.46 28.37
C ASP A 86 15.10 8.01 28.50
N GLU A 87 14.20 8.57 27.69
CA GLU A 87 12.78 8.21 27.67
C GLU A 87 12.56 6.74 27.28
N VAL A 88 13.30 6.24 26.29
CA VAL A 88 13.21 4.85 25.82
C VAL A 88 13.91 3.89 26.79
N SER A 89 15.06 4.27 27.35
CA SER A 89 15.79 3.42 28.32
C SER A 89 15.00 3.24 29.62
N ALA A 90 14.37 4.32 30.10
CA ALA A 90 13.49 4.29 31.27
C ALA A 90 12.16 3.57 31.01
N SER A 91 11.91 3.08 29.78
CA SER A 91 10.65 2.44 29.38
C SER A 91 9.40 3.31 29.66
N ILE A 92 9.59 4.63 29.74
CA ILE A 92 8.50 5.60 29.95
C ILE A 92 7.56 5.57 28.75
N ILE A 93 8.12 5.37 27.55
CA ILE A 93 7.37 5.34 26.31
C ILE A 93 7.02 3.90 25.94
N LYS A 94 5.71 3.65 25.82
CA LYS A 94 5.22 2.39 25.24
C LYS A 94 5.60 2.32 23.78
N ILE A 95 6.51 1.41 23.51
CA ILE A 95 6.89 0.98 22.18
C ILE A 95 5.66 0.36 21.50
N SER A 96 5.03 1.11 20.61
CA SER A 96 3.93 0.59 19.79
C SER A 96 3.98 1.18 18.39
N ALA A 97 3.47 0.42 17.42
CA ALA A 97 3.29 0.87 16.03
C ALA A 97 2.49 2.18 15.91
N GLU A 98 1.60 2.42 16.87
CA GLU A 98 0.79 3.63 16.97
C GLU A 98 1.58 4.82 17.48
N GLN A 99 2.35 4.61 18.54
CA GLN A 99 3.20 5.66 19.10
C GLN A 99 4.24 6.13 18.08
N ILE A 100 4.93 5.19 17.41
CA ILE A 100 5.95 5.54 16.40
C ILE A 100 5.34 6.32 15.25
N GLY A 101 4.17 5.88 14.78
CA GLY A 101 3.43 6.54 13.73
C GLY A 101 2.99 7.95 14.10
N SER A 102 2.54 8.13 15.34
CA SER A 102 2.20 9.43 15.91
C SER A 102 3.43 10.33 16.02
N ASP A 103 4.52 9.80 16.57
CA ASP A 103 5.77 10.52 16.80
C ASP A 103 6.35 11.07 15.49
N VAL A 104 6.41 10.25 14.44
CA VAL A 104 6.88 10.73 13.13
C VAL A 104 5.81 11.49 12.35
N GLY A 105 4.58 11.62 12.87
CA GLY A 105 3.46 12.25 12.18
C GLY A 105 3.11 11.57 10.86
N LEU A 106 3.16 10.24 10.82
CA LEU A 106 2.91 9.46 9.60
C LEU A 106 1.48 9.68 9.12
N THR A 107 1.32 10.13 7.87
CA THR A 107 0.01 10.29 7.23
C THR A 107 -0.42 9.00 6.50
N GLN A 108 -1.71 8.88 6.19
CA GLN A 108 -2.20 7.75 5.39
C GLN A 108 -1.56 7.71 3.98
N ALA A 109 -1.41 8.88 3.35
CA ALA A 109 -0.85 9.00 2.00
C ALA A 109 0.61 8.51 1.97
N GLU A 110 1.42 8.97 2.93
CA GLU A 110 2.81 8.52 3.09
C GLU A 110 2.88 7.01 3.36
N ARG A 111 2.05 6.49 4.27
CA ARG A 111 1.98 5.05 4.56
C ARG A 111 1.67 4.22 3.32
N THR A 112 0.74 4.69 2.49
CA THR A 112 0.41 4.04 1.21
C THR A 112 1.57 4.13 0.22
N ALA A 113 2.25 5.27 0.14
CA ALA A 113 3.39 5.47 -0.75
C ALA A 113 4.61 4.60 -0.39
N ILE A 114 4.93 4.46 0.90
CA ILE A 114 6.04 3.59 1.35
C ILE A 114 5.67 2.09 1.37
N GLY A 115 4.37 1.77 1.29
CA GLY A 115 3.86 0.40 1.29
C GLY A 115 3.98 -0.35 2.62
N ASP A 116 4.42 0.30 3.69
CA ASP A 116 4.55 -0.35 5.01
C ASP A 116 3.27 -0.24 5.82
N ARG A 117 2.72 -1.40 6.19
CA ARG A 117 1.50 -1.50 7.00
C ARG A 117 1.78 -1.59 8.50
N ARG A 118 3.03 -1.73 8.93
CA ARG A 118 3.37 -1.93 10.34
C ARG A 118 3.26 -0.68 11.17
N MET A 119 3.65 0.47 10.65
CA MET A 119 3.40 1.76 11.32
C MET A 119 1.93 2.14 11.15
N ARG A 120 1.28 2.55 12.24
CA ARG A 120 -0.08 3.13 12.17
C ARG A 120 0.06 4.60 11.81
N TRP A 121 -0.91 5.19 11.12
CA TRP A 121 -0.86 6.62 10.77
C TRP A 121 -1.60 7.45 11.82
N LEU A 122 -1.23 8.72 11.97
CA LEU A 122 -1.71 9.65 13.01
C LEU A 122 -3.24 9.75 13.06
N ASP A 123 -3.90 9.89 11.89
CA ASP A 123 -5.35 10.10 11.80
C ASP A 123 -6.18 8.82 11.72
N ALA A 124 -5.66 7.70 12.22
CA ALA A 124 -6.40 6.45 12.30
C ALA A 124 -7.43 6.48 13.45
N LYS A 125 -8.33 7.48 13.48
CA LYS A 125 -9.48 7.51 14.39
C LYS A 125 -10.29 6.23 14.20
N ASP A 126 -10.67 5.57 15.29
CA ASP A 126 -11.29 4.25 15.23
C ASP A 126 -12.64 4.24 14.50
N GLU A 127 -13.41 5.33 14.56
CA GLU A 127 -14.66 5.51 13.81
C GLU A 127 -14.41 5.46 12.29
N ASN A 128 -13.32 6.07 11.83
CA ASN A 128 -12.92 6.05 10.43
C ASN A 128 -12.47 4.65 9.98
N LYS A 129 -11.97 3.80 10.90
CA LYS A 129 -11.57 2.43 10.55
C LYS A 129 -12.75 1.58 10.15
N VAL A 130 -13.85 1.61 10.92
CA VAL A 130 -15.05 0.82 10.61
C VAL A 130 -15.67 1.30 9.31
N ALA A 131 -15.80 2.61 9.13
CA ALA A 131 -16.33 3.20 7.89
C ALA A 131 -15.45 2.84 6.68
N ARG A 132 -14.12 2.92 6.81
CA ARG A 132 -13.15 2.55 5.77
C ARG A 132 -13.18 1.06 5.46
N ALA A 133 -13.23 0.20 6.47
CA ALA A 133 -13.33 -1.25 6.29
C ALA A 133 -14.63 -1.62 5.57
N LYS A 134 -15.76 -1.01 5.95
CA LYS A 134 -17.04 -1.15 5.25
C LYS A 134 -16.92 -0.69 3.80
N ARG A 135 -16.28 0.45 3.52
CA ARG A 135 -16.06 0.96 2.16
C ARG A 135 -15.22 0.00 1.31
N LEU A 136 -14.05 -0.41 1.79
CA LEU A 136 -13.17 -1.35 1.09
C LEU A 136 -13.84 -2.70 0.86
N LYS A 137 -14.63 -3.19 1.83
CA LYS A 137 -15.42 -4.41 1.67
C LYS A 137 -16.46 -4.24 0.55
N ARG A 138 -17.20 -3.12 0.53
CA ARG A 138 -18.17 -2.82 -0.55
C ARG A 138 -17.48 -2.76 -1.92
N GLU A 139 -16.33 -2.09 -2.01
CA GLU A 139 -15.54 -2.00 -3.26
C GLU A 139 -15.03 -3.37 -3.73
N SER A 140 -14.48 -4.17 -2.81
CA SER A 140 -14.01 -5.53 -3.09
C SER A 140 -15.15 -6.43 -3.56
N GLU A 141 -16.29 -6.39 -2.86
CA GLU A 141 -17.48 -7.14 -3.26
C GLU A 141 -18.02 -6.67 -4.61
N ALA A 142 -18.03 -5.35 -4.88
CA ALA A 142 -18.44 -4.81 -6.17
C ALA A 142 -17.53 -5.31 -7.31
N ARG A 143 -16.20 -5.29 -7.10
CA ARG A 143 -15.23 -5.85 -8.05
C ARG A 143 -15.43 -7.35 -8.27
N ARG A 144 -15.62 -8.12 -7.19
CA ARG A 144 -15.88 -9.56 -7.27
C ARG A 144 -17.16 -9.86 -8.05
N ARG A 145 -18.25 -9.12 -7.77
CA ARG A 145 -19.52 -9.25 -8.50
C ARG A 145 -19.34 -8.91 -9.98
N ALA A 146 -18.62 -7.83 -10.31
CA ALA A 146 -18.33 -7.45 -11.68
C ALA A 146 -17.53 -8.54 -12.42
N GLN A 147 -16.52 -9.13 -11.77
CA GLN A 147 -15.75 -10.25 -12.33
C GLN A 147 -16.59 -11.51 -12.57
N GLN A 148 -17.67 -11.70 -11.79
CA GLN A 148 -18.64 -12.79 -11.97
C GLN A 148 -19.73 -12.46 -13.02
N GLY A 149 -19.62 -11.34 -13.73
CA GLY A 149 -20.60 -10.92 -14.73
C GLY A 149 -21.90 -10.35 -14.14
N ALA A 150 -21.94 -10.05 -12.84
CA ALA A 150 -23.11 -9.42 -12.25
C ALA A 150 -23.21 -7.96 -12.72
N THR A 151 -24.35 -7.61 -13.33
CA THR A 151 -24.61 -6.25 -13.81
C THR A 151 -24.74 -5.28 -12.62
N PRO A 152 -24.02 -4.14 -12.60
CA PRO A 152 -24.17 -3.11 -11.57
C PRO A 152 -25.63 -2.66 -11.44
N ARG A 153 -26.11 -2.39 -10.21
CA ARG A 153 -27.48 -1.89 -9.98
C ARG A 153 -27.78 -0.60 -10.77
N SER A 154 -26.79 0.26 -10.98
CA SER A 154 -26.91 1.47 -11.79
C SER A 154 -27.23 1.19 -13.26
N GLN A 155 -26.86 0.01 -13.77
CA GLN A 155 -27.17 -0.45 -15.12
C GLN A 155 -28.37 -1.41 -15.15
N SER A 156 -29.06 -1.60 -14.01
CA SER A 156 -30.29 -2.39 -14.01
C SER A 156 -31.36 -1.69 -14.84
N MET A 157 -32.24 -2.46 -15.51
CA MET A 157 -33.31 -1.89 -16.33
C MET A 157 -34.21 -0.92 -15.55
N ALA A 158 -34.37 -1.15 -14.23
CA ALA A 158 -35.12 -0.27 -13.35
C ALA A 158 -34.43 1.10 -13.13
N ALA A 159 -33.10 1.14 -13.15
CA ALA A 159 -32.33 2.36 -12.98
C ALA A 159 -32.21 3.14 -14.30
N THR A 160 -31.95 2.46 -15.42
CA THR A 160 -31.77 3.10 -16.74
C THR A 160 -33.09 3.45 -17.43
N LYS A 161 -34.22 2.88 -16.97
CA LYS A 161 -35.59 3.11 -17.45
C LYS A 161 -35.71 3.33 -18.98
N PRO A 162 -35.19 2.40 -19.81
CA PRO A 162 -35.10 2.61 -21.26
C PRO A 162 -36.46 2.77 -21.95
N TRP A 163 -37.55 2.37 -21.30
CA TRP A 163 -38.91 2.53 -21.82
C TRP A 163 -39.38 4.00 -21.86
N GLU A 164 -38.86 4.85 -20.97
CA GLU A 164 -39.17 6.29 -20.97
C GLU A 164 -38.63 6.95 -22.24
N ALA A 165 -37.40 6.60 -22.65
CA ALA A 165 -36.80 7.10 -23.90
C ALA A 165 -37.55 6.62 -25.16
N LEU A 166 -38.17 5.43 -25.09
CA LEU A 166 -38.99 4.87 -26.17
C LEU A 166 -40.45 5.33 -26.10
N ASN A 167 -40.81 6.13 -25.10
CA ASN A 167 -42.17 6.60 -24.82
C ASN A 167 -43.21 5.47 -24.75
N ILE A 168 -42.85 4.34 -24.12
CA ILE A 168 -43.73 3.18 -23.89
C ILE A 168 -43.78 2.83 -22.40
N SER A 169 -44.81 2.09 -21.99
CA SER A 169 -44.87 1.59 -20.60
C SER A 169 -43.82 0.53 -20.32
N GLU A 170 -43.40 0.43 -19.05
CA GLU A 170 -42.45 -0.59 -18.59
C GLU A 170 -42.93 -2.02 -18.91
N SER A 171 -44.23 -2.29 -18.70
CA SER A 171 -44.83 -3.59 -18.99
C SER A 171 -44.70 -3.95 -20.47
N THR A 172 -44.91 -2.98 -21.35
CA THR A 172 -44.76 -3.14 -22.81
C THR A 172 -43.32 -3.42 -23.18
N TYR A 173 -42.36 -2.68 -22.63
CA TYR A 173 -40.94 -2.91 -22.87
C TYR A 173 -40.49 -4.31 -22.42
N ARG A 174 -40.85 -4.72 -21.20
CA ARG A 174 -40.53 -6.06 -20.67
C ARG A 174 -41.19 -7.17 -21.50
N ARG A 175 -42.43 -6.96 -21.95
CA ARG A 175 -43.15 -7.90 -22.84
C ARG A 175 -42.44 -8.03 -24.19
N ARG A 176 -42.10 -6.90 -24.83
CA ARG A 176 -41.35 -6.87 -26.11
C ARG A 176 -40.01 -7.59 -25.98
N LYS A 177 -39.22 -7.27 -24.94
CA LYS A 177 -37.91 -7.89 -24.69
C LYS A 177 -37.99 -9.42 -24.54
N ARG A 178 -39.05 -9.95 -23.90
CA ARG A 178 -39.30 -11.41 -23.81
C ARG A 178 -39.69 -12.01 -25.17
N MET A 179 -40.51 -11.32 -25.96
CA MET A 179 -40.95 -11.81 -27.27
C MET A 179 -39.82 -11.84 -28.30
N THR A 180 -38.92 -10.84 -28.29
CA THR A 180 -37.78 -10.77 -29.21
C THR A 180 -36.73 -11.86 -28.98
N GLY A 181 -36.90 -12.75 -27.99
CA GLY A 181 -36.02 -13.91 -27.84
C GLY A 181 -34.55 -13.56 -27.56
N ILE A 182 -34.25 -12.32 -27.15
CA ILE A 182 -32.94 -11.90 -26.67
C ILE A 182 -32.74 -12.54 -25.28
N ARG A 183 -32.63 -13.88 -25.24
CA ARG A 183 -31.96 -14.60 -24.16
C ARG A 183 -30.53 -14.11 -24.20
N GLY A 184 -30.07 -13.51 -23.11
CA GLY A 184 -28.75 -12.90 -22.99
C GLY A 184 -27.60 -13.88 -23.18
N ALA A 185 -27.29 -14.23 -24.43
CA ALA A 185 -25.90 -14.40 -24.85
C ALA A 185 -25.33 -12.98 -24.94
N GLY A 186 -24.28 -12.70 -24.17
CA GLY A 186 -23.58 -11.42 -24.15
C GLY A 186 -22.80 -11.19 -25.45
N GLU A 187 -23.50 -11.10 -26.57
CA GLU A 187 -22.93 -10.85 -27.88
C GLU A 187 -23.19 -9.38 -28.22
N SER A 188 -22.15 -8.58 -27.98
CA SER A 188 -22.00 -7.20 -28.41
C SER A 188 -22.28 -7.07 -29.91
N ILE A 189 -23.35 -6.35 -30.25
CA ILE A 189 -23.74 -6.02 -31.63
C ILE A 189 -22.85 -4.91 -32.25
N GLU A 190 -21.75 -4.51 -31.60
CA GLU A 190 -20.91 -3.41 -32.12
C GLU A 190 -19.72 -3.83 -33.01
N GLU A 191 -19.48 -5.11 -33.33
CA GLU A 191 -18.23 -5.48 -34.02
C GLU A 191 -18.38 -6.38 -35.28
N THR A 192 -19.48 -6.26 -36.03
CA THR A 192 -19.66 -7.00 -37.30
C THR A 192 -19.43 -6.15 -38.56
N GLN A 193 -18.88 -4.93 -38.45
CA GLN A 193 -18.54 -4.12 -39.65
C GLN A 193 -17.06 -3.76 -39.84
N LEU A 194 -16.12 -4.34 -39.08
CA LEU A 194 -14.69 -4.07 -39.27
C LEU A 194 -13.79 -5.30 -39.44
N HIS A 195 -14.37 -6.50 -39.55
CA HIS A 195 -13.61 -7.73 -39.79
C HIS A 195 -13.69 -8.20 -41.26
N GLU A 196 -13.24 -7.37 -42.20
CA GLU A 196 -12.96 -7.86 -43.56
C GLU A 196 -11.56 -7.54 -44.09
N LYS A 197 -10.77 -6.65 -43.49
CA LYS A 197 -9.43 -6.35 -44.06
C LYS A 197 -8.41 -6.00 -42.99
N ARG A 198 -7.62 -7.00 -42.56
CA ARG A 198 -6.19 -6.92 -42.17
C ARG A 198 -5.81 -8.24 -41.49
N SER A 199 -5.34 -9.18 -42.31
CA SER A 199 -3.90 -9.51 -42.39
C SER A 199 -3.38 -10.16 -41.10
N ARG A 200 -3.37 -11.50 -41.10
CA ARG A 200 -2.55 -12.30 -40.19
C ARG A 200 -1.06 -12.06 -40.54
N PRO A 201 -0.22 -11.49 -39.66
CA PRO A 201 1.21 -11.67 -39.77
C PRO A 201 1.58 -13.00 -39.10
N GLY A 202 2.44 -13.75 -39.79
CA GLY A 202 2.86 -15.09 -39.42
C GLY A 202 3.52 -15.16 -38.05
N LYS A 203 3.35 -16.33 -37.42
CA LYS A 203 4.14 -16.76 -36.26
C LYS A 203 5.61 -16.83 -36.65
N LEU A 204 6.39 -15.85 -36.23
CA LEU A 204 7.85 -15.98 -36.17
C LEU A 204 8.21 -16.72 -34.87
N HIS A 205 8.73 -17.93 -35.07
CA HIS A 205 9.40 -18.72 -34.06
C HIS A 205 10.61 -17.94 -33.51
N GLU A 206 10.44 -17.33 -32.34
CA GLU A 206 11.57 -16.76 -31.60
C GLU A 206 12.28 -17.89 -30.85
N LYS A 207 13.35 -18.40 -31.49
CA LYS A 207 14.30 -19.34 -30.90
C LYS A 207 14.95 -18.67 -29.69
N ARG A 208 14.58 -19.10 -28.48
CA ARG A 208 15.33 -18.77 -27.27
C ARG A 208 16.67 -19.49 -27.30
N SER A 209 17.70 -18.79 -27.76
CA SER A 209 19.10 -19.15 -27.58
C SER A 209 19.42 -19.17 -26.09
N THR A 210 19.68 -20.35 -25.56
CA THR A 210 20.29 -20.57 -24.25
C THR A 210 21.77 -20.23 -24.32
N GLU A 211 22.14 -18.98 -24.07
CA GLU A 211 23.53 -18.62 -23.79
C GLU A 211 23.87 -19.04 -22.35
N ARG A 212 24.58 -20.18 -22.25
CA ARG A 212 25.38 -20.55 -21.09
C ARG A 212 26.54 -19.57 -20.99
N VAL A 213 26.46 -18.61 -20.07
CA VAL A 213 27.66 -17.87 -19.63
C VAL A 213 28.41 -18.76 -18.63
N SER A 214 29.33 -19.54 -19.17
CA SER A 214 30.45 -20.13 -18.44
C SER A 214 31.39 -19.01 -17.99
N HIS A 215 31.29 -18.59 -16.73
CA HIS A 215 32.35 -17.79 -16.12
C HIS A 215 33.44 -18.73 -15.61
N ALA A 216 34.56 -18.65 -16.34
CA ALA A 216 35.78 -19.37 -16.09
C ALA A 216 36.44 -18.94 -14.79
N SER A 217 36.88 -19.95 -14.06
CA SER A 217 37.92 -19.89 -13.05
C SER A 217 39.22 -19.31 -13.62
N SER A 218 39.81 -18.32 -12.95
CA SER A 218 41.26 -18.09 -12.84
C SER A 218 41.49 -16.86 -11.96
N ARG A 219 41.97 -17.02 -10.73
CA ARG A 219 43.40 -17.11 -10.31
C ARG A 219 43.71 -15.83 -9.49
N PRO A 220 44.82 -15.75 -8.74
CA PRO A 220 45.72 -16.78 -8.24
C PRO A 220 45.54 -17.11 -6.75
#